data_AF-K1SLQ9-F1
#
_entry.id   AF-K1SLQ9-F1
#
_cell.length_a   1.000
_cell.length_b   1.000
_cell.length_c   1.000
_cell.angle_alpha   90.00
_cell.angle_beta   90.00
_cell.angle_gamma   90.00
#
_symmetry.space_group_name_H-M   'P 1'
#
loop_
_entity.id
_entity.type
_entity.pdbx_description
1 polymer ?
#
loop_
_entity_poly.entity_id
_entity_poly.type
_entity_poly.pdbx_seq_one_letter_code
_entity_poly.pdbx_strand_id
1 'polypeptide(L)'
;RTTECVAAYTTFYPLITYYLNRLNDWGLCFRKCKVCGHIFLAKSQRYELCNDKCRKKQALQNKREFDERARENNYDLLYKNECQNWRNKINKAKRTAGFPTDRLEEMLTAFEAFKKEALQRKRAVKERTASPKEFTDWLYQQSSIIVELAEKSS
;
A
#
# COMPACT_ATOMS: atom_id res chain seq x y z
N ARG A 1 -39.56 35.61 4.56
CA ARG A 1 -39.14 34.58 5.56
C ARG A 1 -40.36 34.31 6.43
N THR A 2 -41.01 33.16 6.27
CA THR A 2 -42.08 32.71 7.14
C THR A 2 -41.45 32.11 8.40
N THR A 3 -41.77 32.66 9.56
CA THR A 3 -41.38 32.09 10.86
C THR A 3 -42.46 31.14 11.32
N GLU A 4 -42.15 29.84 11.40
CA GLU A 4 -43.03 28.84 12.01
C GLU A 4 -42.75 28.81 13.53
N CYS A 5 -43.80 28.84 14.35
CA CYS A 5 -43.71 28.72 15.81
C CYS A 5 -44.51 27.49 16.25
N VAL A 6 -43.87 26.59 17.02
CA VAL A 6 -44.49 25.38 17.57
C VAL A 6 -44.24 25.41 19.08
N ALA A 7 -45.29 25.21 19.88
CA ALA A 7 -45.20 25.15 21.34
C ALA A 7 -45.54 23.74 21.84
N ALA A 8 -44.88 23.30 22.91
CA ALA A 8 -45.26 22.10 23.64
C ALA A 8 -45.29 22.41 25.13
N TYR A 9 -46.26 21.83 25.83
CA TYR A 9 -46.62 22.20 27.19
C TYR A 9 -46.09 21.22 28.25
N THR A 10 -45.92 19.94 27.91
CA THR A 10 -45.58 18.88 28.87
C THR A 10 -44.25 18.19 28.58
N THR A 11 -43.87 18.03 27.32
CA THR A 11 -42.60 17.40 26.91
C THR A 11 -42.07 18.01 25.62
N PHE A 12 -40.75 18.02 25.45
CA PHE A 12 -40.11 18.47 24.21
C PHE A 12 -40.13 17.43 23.08
N TYR A 13 -40.57 16.20 23.36
CA TYR A 13 -40.52 15.11 22.39
C TYR A 13 -41.31 15.38 21.10
N PRO A 14 -42.55 15.91 21.14
CA PRO A 14 -43.30 16.26 19.93
C PRO A 14 -42.61 17.36 19.10
N LEU A 15 -41.98 18.34 19.77
CA LEU A 15 -41.19 19.38 19.11
C LEU A 15 -39.99 18.80 18.39
N ILE A 16 -39.22 17.95 19.09
CA ILE A 16 -38.03 17.30 18.53
C ILE A 16 -38.42 16.45 17.31
N THR A 17 -39.48 15.65 17.42
CA THR A 17 -39.97 14.82 16.32
C THR A 17 -40.45 15.66 15.13
N TYR A 18 -41.17 16.76 15.38
CA TYR A 18 -41.60 17.69 14.31
C TYR A 18 -40.40 18.24 13.52
N TYR A 19 -39.38 18.76 14.22
CA TYR A 19 -38.19 19.30 13.55
C TYR A 19 -37.35 18.22 12.88
N LEU A 20 -37.25 17.01 13.44
CA LEU A 20 -36.57 15.89 12.80
C LEU A 20 -37.27 15.48 11.50
N ASN A 21 -38.60 15.42 11.49
CA ASN A 21 -39.36 15.14 10.27
C ASN A 21 -39.16 16.25 9.23
N ARG A 22 -39.19 17.52 9.65
CA ARG A 22 -38.97 18.66 8.74
C ARG A 22 -37.57 18.65 8.11
N LEU A 23 -36.55 18.31 8.89
CA LEU A 23 -35.19 18.14 8.38
C LEU A 23 -35.12 16.98 7.37
N ASN A 24 -35.81 15.88 7.65
CA ASN A 24 -35.89 14.74 6.74
C ASN A 24 -36.64 15.09 5.44
N ASP A 25 -37.73 15.86 5.52
CA ASP A 25 -38.46 16.37 4.34
C ASP A 25 -37.59 17.26 3.47
N TRP A 26 -36.66 18.01 4.08
CA TRP A 26 -35.64 18.79 3.36
C TRP A 26 -34.48 17.94 2.84
N GLY A 27 -34.53 16.61 3.00
CA GLY A 27 -33.49 15.67 2.59
C GLY A 27 -32.21 15.77 3.43
N LEU A 28 -32.30 16.31 4.65
CA LEU A 28 -31.18 16.49 5.56
C LEU A 28 -31.18 15.42 6.64
N CYS A 29 -30.01 14.87 6.94
CA CYS A 29 -29.84 13.87 7.98
C CYS A 29 -28.62 14.16 8.85
N PHE A 30 -28.71 13.81 10.14
CA PHE A 30 -27.58 13.90 11.05
C PHE A 30 -26.57 12.77 10.77
N ARG A 31 -25.30 13.12 10.66
CA ARG A 31 -24.18 12.21 10.45
C ARG A 31 -23.06 12.49 11.43
N LYS A 32 -22.33 11.45 11.84
CA LYS A 32 -21.13 11.59 12.66
C LYS A 32 -19.91 11.64 11.76
N CYS A 33 -19.06 12.64 11.93
CA CYS A 33 -17.85 12.76 11.13
C CYS A 33 -16.84 11.67 11.51
N LYS A 34 -16.32 10.95 10.50
CA LYS A 34 -15.30 9.91 10.68
C LYS A 34 -13.98 10.41 11.28
N VAL A 35 -13.63 11.67 11.05
CA VAL A 35 -12.32 12.23 11.42
C VAL A 35 -12.33 12.89 12.79
N CYS A 36 -13.36 13.66 13.13
CA CYS A 36 -13.43 14.42 14.38
C CYS A 36 -14.55 13.96 15.33
N GLY A 37 -15.42 13.05 14.90
CA GLY A 37 -16.53 12.54 15.71
C GLY A 37 -17.71 13.51 15.90
N HIS A 38 -17.63 14.74 15.38
CA HIS A 38 -18.69 15.75 15.48
C HIS A 38 -19.93 15.36 14.67
N ILE A 39 -21.13 15.60 15.22
CA ILE A 39 -22.42 15.37 14.54
C ILE A 39 -22.74 16.58 13.65
N PHE A 40 -22.94 16.36 12.35
CA PHE A 40 -23.22 17.42 11.39
C PHE A 40 -24.45 17.08 10.54
N LEU A 41 -25.07 18.12 9.97
CA LEU A 41 -26.22 17.99 9.09
C LEU A 41 -25.74 17.79 7.65
N ALA A 42 -26.16 16.70 7.02
CA ALA A 42 -25.73 16.27 5.68
C ALA A 42 -26.91 16.17 4.71
N LYS A 43 -26.66 16.40 3.43
CA LYS A 43 -27.66 16.26 2.34
C LYS A 43 -27.93 14.81 1.92
N SER A 44 -27.17 13.85 2.44
CA SER A 44 -27.25 12.43 2.09
C SER A 44 -26.49 11.61 3.12
N GLN A 45 -26.90 10.35 3.28
CA GLN A 45 -26.20 9.38 4.13
C GLN A 45 -24.77 9.07 3.66
N ARG A 46 -24.46 9.34 2.38
CA ARG A 46 -23.12 9.16 1.78
C ARG A 46 -22.06 10.12 2.30
N TYR A 47 -22.45 11.19 2.97
CA TYR A 47 -21.48 12.11 3.56
C TYR A 47 -20.93 11.54 4.88
N GLU A 48 -19.61 11.41 4.95
CA GLU A 48 -18.89 10.93 6.13
C GLU A 48 -18.05 12.03 6.81
N LEU A 49 -17.89 13.18 6.15
CA LEU A 49 -16.97 14.25 6.56
C LEU A 49 -17.72 15.59 6.67
N CYS A 50 -17.57 16.24 7.83
CA CYS A 50 -18.35 17.43 8.18
C CYS A 50 -17.91 18.71 7.45
N ASN A 51 -16.62 18.86 7.18
CA ASN A 51 -16.05 20.07 6.59
C ASN A 51 -14.74 19.80 5.83
N ASP A 52 -14.24 20.83 5.17
CA ASP A 52 -13.02 20.75 4.35
C ASP A 52 -11.76 20.50 5.17
N LYS A 53 -11.72 20.93 6.44
CA LYS A 53 -10.60 20.62 7.35
C LYS A 53 -10.50 19.11 7.56
N CYS A 54 -11.63 18.45 7.83
CA CYS A 54 -11.67 16.99 7.98
C CYS A 54 -11.39 16.26 6.66
N ARG A 55 -11.87 16.77 5.52
CA ARG A 55 -11.51 16.24 4.19
C ARG A 55 -10.01 16.27 3.94
N LYS A 56 -9.36 17.40 4.19
CA LYS A 56 -7.90 17.55 4.04
C LYS A 56 -7.14 16.63 4.99
N LYS A 57 -7.58 16.50 6.25
CA LYS A 57 -6.96 15.60 7.24
C LYS A 57 -7.06 14.13 6.81
N GLN A 58 -8.22 13.68 6.34
CA GLN A 58 -8.39 12.32 5.82
C GLN A 58 -7.53 12.08 4.57
N ALA A 59 -7.52 13.02 3.62
CA ALA A 59 -6.71 12.90 2.40
C ALA A 59 -5.21 12.81 2.72
N LEU A 60 -4.73 13.62 3.67
CA LEU A 60 -3.33 13.58 4.12
C LEU A 60 -2.99 12.24 4.78
N GLN A 61 -3.89 11.71 5.62
CA GLN A 61 -3.70 10.39 6.23
C GLN A 61 -3.67 9.28 5.17
N ASN A 62 -4.63 9.27 4.24
CA ASN A 62 -4.68 8.29 3.15
C ASN A 62 -3.41 8.34 2.28
N LYS A 63 -2.90 9.56 2.01
CA LYS A 63 -1.64 9.74 1.27
C LYS A 63 -0.46 9.16 2.06
N ARG A 64 -0.35 9.46 3.36
CA ARG A 64 0.72 8.91 4.21
C ARG A 64 0.70 7.39 4.24
N GLU A 65 -0.48 6.79 4.43
CA GLU A 65 -0.65 5.33 4.40
C GLU A 65 -0.33 4.73 3.02
N PHE A 66 -0.62 5.45 1.94
CA PHE A 66 -0.24 5.03 0.59
C PHE A 66 1.28 5.10 0.39
N ASP A 67 1.92 6.21 0.77
CA ASP A 67 3.37 6.42 0.66
C ASP A 67 4.15 5.45 1.58
N GLU A 68 3.62 5.11 2.75
CA GLU A 68 4.17 4.10 3.66
C GLU A 68 4.08 2.69 3.07
N ARG A 69 2.92 2.30 2.53
CA ARG A 69 2.79 1.04 1.77
C ARG A 69 3.69 1.01 0.54
N ALA A 70 3.91 2.14 -0.12
CA ALA A 70 4.83 2.23 -1.25
C ALA A 70 6.30 2.11 -0.80
N ARG A 71 6.65 2.58 0.40
CA ARG A 71 7.99 2.37 0.98
C ARG A 71 8.24 0.90 1.32
N GLU A 72 7.24 0.17 1.79
CA GLU A 72 7.33 -1.29 1.90
C GLU A 72 7.56 -1.96 0.52
N ASN A 73 7.15 -1.37 -0.60
CA ASN A 73 7.39 -1.94 -1.94
C ASN A 73 8.81 -1.74 -2.51
N ASN A 74 9.74 -1.11 -1.78
CA ASN A 74 11.10 -0.86 -2.31
C ASN A 74 11.85 -2.16 -2.66
N TYR A 75 11.70 -3.22 -1.85
CA TYR A 75 12.36 -4.50 -2.11
C TYR A 75 11.84 -5.22 -3.37
N ASP A 76 10.60 -4.95 -3.78
CA ASP A 76 10.01 -5.57 -4.98
C ASP A 76 10.62 -5.00 -6.26
N LEU A 77 10.95 -3.71 -6.27
CA LEU A 77 11.70 -3.09 -7.34
C LEU A 77 13.13 -3.64 -7.41
N LEU A 78 13.81 -3.73 -6.26
CA LEU A 78 15.16 -4.29 -6.18
C LEU A 78 15.21 -5.75 -6.65
N TYR A 79 14.25 -6.58 -6.26
CA TYR A 79 14.16 -7.97 -6.73
C TYR A 79 14.00 -8.05 -8.27
N LYS A 80 13.16 -7.20 -8.87
CA LYS A 80 13.00 -7.13 -10.33
C LYS A 80 14.29 -6.70 -11.02
N ASN A 81 14.99 -5.72 -10.46
CA ASN A 81 16.26 -5.24 -10.99
C ASN A 81 17.33 -6.35 -10.93
N GLU A 82 17.45 -7.06 -9.82
CA GLU A 82 18.39 -8.18 -9.71
C GLU A 82 18.03 -9.33 -10.66
N CYS A 83 16.74 -9.66 -10.77
CA CYS A 83 16.26 -10.61 -11.78
C CYS A 83 16.66 -10.24 -13.22
N GLN A 84 16.68 -8.93 -13.54
CA GLN A 84 17.12 -8.46 -14.84
C GLN A 84 18.64 -8.50 -14.98
N ASN A 85 19.39 -8.14 -13.92
CA ASN A 85 20.83 -8.26 -13.84
C ASN A 85 21.27 -9.71 -14.12
N TRP A 86 20.63 -10.68 -13.46
CA TRP A 86 20.87 -12.11 -13.68
C TRP A 86 20.69 -12.52 -15.14
N ARG A 87 19.56 -12.14 -15.75
CA ARG A 87 19.30 -12.44 -17.17
C ARG A 87 20.31 -11.79 -18.09
N ASN A 88 20.70 -10.54 -17.84
CA ASN A 88 21.65 -9.82 -18.68
C ASN A 88 23.02 -10.50 -18.68
N LYS A 89 23.52 -10.90 -17.50
CA LYS A 89 24.81 -11.59 -17.35
C LYS A 89 24.78 -12.99 -17.97
N ILE A 90 23.73 -13.78 -17.75
CA ILE A 90 23.56 -15.10 -18.38
C ILE A 90 23.48 -14.97 -19.90
N ASN A 91 22.70 -14.01 -20.42
CA ASN A 91 22.61 -13.78 -21.86
C ASN A 91 23.93 -13.30 -22.46
N LYS A 92 24.73 -12.53 -21.71
CA LYS A 92 26.09 -12.17 -22.10
C LYS A 92 26.97 -13.41 -22.18
N ALA A 93 26.98 -14.26 -21.15
CA ALA A 93 27.74 -15.51 -21.13
C ALA A 93 27.39 -16.43 -22.32
N LYS A 94 26.09 -16.56 -22.65
CA LYS A 94 25.61 -17.33 -23.81
C LYS A 94 26.11 -16.80 -25.16
N ARG A 95 26.36 -15.49 -25.27
CA ARG A 95 26.84 -14.84 -26.50
C ARG A 95 28.36 -14.81 -26.59
N THR A 96 29.07 -15.01 -25.49
CA THR A 96 30.53 -15.03 -25.46
C THR A 96 31.04 -16.33 -26.07
N ALA A 97 31.76 -16.24 -27.18
CA ALA A 97 32.38 -17.39 -27.82
C ALA A 97 33.42 -18.02 -26.89
N GLY A 98 33.38 -19.35 -26.72
CA GLY A 98 34.30 -20.08 -25.84
C GLY A 98 33.99 -19.96 -24.35
N PHE A 99 32.82 -19.43 -23.95
CA PHE A 99 32.42 -19.46 -22.54
C PHE A 99 32.21 -20.91 -22.08
N PRO A 100 32.78 -21.35 -20.94
CA PRO A 100 32.66 -22.73 -20.48
C PRO A 100 31.20 -23.12 -20.24
N THR A 101 30.77 -24.23 -20.84
CA THR A 101 29.39 -24.75 -20.71
C THR A 101 29.05 -25.07 -19.25
N ASP A 102 29.99 -25.68 -18.52
CA ASP A 102 29.83 -26.03 -17.11
C ASP A 102 29.54 -24.78 -16.26
N ARG A 103 30.23 -23.67 -16.55
CA ARG A 103 30.00 -22.39 -15.85
C ARG A 103 28.67 -21.76 -16.23
N LEU A 104 28.23 -21.91 -17.47
CA LEU A 104 26.91 -21.43 -17.87
C LEU A 104 25.80 -22.21 -17.15
N GLU A 105 25.99 -23.51 -16.97
CA GLU A 105 25.07 -24.38 -16.21
C GLU A 105 25.08 -24.04 -14.71
N GLU A 106 26.26 -23.76 -14.12
CA GLU A 106 26.37 -23.23 -12.75
C GLU A 106 25.61 -21.90 -12.58
N MET A 107 25.77 -20.96 -13.52
CA MET A 107 25.05 -19.67 -13.49
C MET A 107 23.54 -19.85 -13.58
N LEU A 108 23.05 -20.76 -14.43
CA LEU A 108 21.62 -21.06 -14.56
C LEU A 108 21.07 -21.71 -13.27
N THR A 109 21.83 -22.65 -12.70
CA THR A 109 21.46 -23.33 -11.44
C THR A 109 21.41 -22.34 -10.28
N ALA A 110 22.40 -21.46 -10.17
CA ALA A 110 22.43 -20.39 -9.17
C ALA A 110 21.24 -19.43 -9.33
N PHE A 111 20.86 -19.10 -10.56
CA PHE A 111 19.69 -18.24 -10.80
C PHE A 111 18.37 -18.88 -10.38
N GLU A 112 18.19 -20.20 -10.61
CA GLU A 112 17.01 -20.92 -10.13
C GLU A 112 16.97 -20.99 -8.60
N ALA A 113 18.12 -21.23 -7.95
CA ALA A 113 18.24 -21.21 -6.49
C ALA A 113 17.88 -19.83 -5.92
N PHE A 114 18.45 -18.76 -6.50
CA PHE A 114 18.13 -17.37 -6.16
C PHE A 114 16.64 -17.09 -6.22
N LYS A 115 15.96 -17.49 -7.30
CA LYS A 115 14.50 -17.26 -7.45
C LYS A 115 13.69 -17.97 -6.37
N LYS A 116 14.06 -19.21 -6.02
CA LYS A 116 13.38 -19.98 -4.97
C LYS A 116 13.56 -19.33 -3.60
N GLU A 117 14.79 -18.95 -3.26
CA GLU A 117 15.11 -18.30 -1.98
C GLU A 117 14.47 -16.92 -1.86
N ALA A 118 14.49 -16.12 -2.94
CA ALA A 118 13.85 -14.81 -2.97
C ALA A 118 12.34 -14.90 -2.70
N LEU A 119 11.66 -15.92 -3.25
CA LEU A 119 10.24 -16.12 -3.01
C LEU A 119 9.94 -16.50 -1.56
N GLN A 120 10.77 -17.35 -0.95
CA GLN A 120 10.66 -17.72 0.47
C GLN A 120 10.87 -16.52 1.39
N ARG A 121 11.94 -15.74 1.17
CA ARG A 121 12.24 -14.53 1.95
C ARG A 121 11.15 -13.47 1.79
N LYS A 122 10.60 -13.30 0.58
CA LYS A 122 9.45 -12.40 0.35
C LYS A 122 8.20 -12.83 1.11
N ARG A 123 7.93 -14.13 1.24
CA ARG A 123 6.83 -14.64 2.08
C ARG A 123 7.08 -14.34 3.56
N ALA A 124 8.30 -14.57 4.05
CA ALA A 124 8.68 -14.25 5.43
C ALA A 124 8.51 -12.75 5.76
N VAL A 125 8.86 -11.85 4.83
CA VAL A 125 8.62 -10.41 5.00
C VAL A 125 7.12 -10.09 5.07
N LYS A 126 6.28 -10.72 4.24
CA LYS A 126 4.82 -10.53 4.28
C LYS A 126 4.18 -11.06 5.57
N GLU A 127 4.68 -12.17 6.08
CA GLU A 127 4.26 -12.78 7.34
C GLU A 127 4.83 -12.06 8.57
N ARG A 128 5.64 -11.00 8.36
CA ARG A 128 6.35 -10.23 9.40
C ARG A 128 7.31 -11.08 10.25
N THR A 129 7.76 -12.22 9.72
CA THR A 129 8.75 -13.09 10.36
C THR A 129 10.19 -12.69 10.02
N ALA A 130 10.38 -11.89 8.96
CA ALA A 130 11.65 -11.28 8.57
C ALA A 130 11.45 -9.80 8.26
N SER A 131 12.51 -9.00 8.40
CA SER A 131 12.44 -7.58 8.08
C SER A 131 12.61 -7.33 6.57
N PRO A 132 11.93 -6.32 6.00
CA PRO A 132 12.19 -5.87 4.62
C PRO A 132 13.65 -5.49 4.36
N LYS A 133 14.35 -5.01 5.40
CA LYS A 133 15.76 -4.62 5.33
C LYS A 133 16.67 -5.83 5.13
N GLU A 134 16.48 -6.90 5.91
CA GLU A 134 17.25 -8.14 5.73
C GLU A 134 17.06 -8.74 4.33
N PHE A 135 15.85 -8.67 3.77
CA PHE A 135 15.61 -9.12 2.40
C PHE A 135 16.34 -8.23 1.38
N THR A 136 16.34 -6.92 1.60
CA THR A 136 17.04 -5.95 0.75
C THR A 136 18.55 -6.14 0.79
N ASP A 137 19.13 -6.32 1.97
CA ASP A 137 20.57 -6.56 2.16
C ASP A 137 21.00 -7.87 1.50
N TRP A 138 20.18 -8.92 1.61
CA TRP A 138 20.40 -10.18 0.89
C TRP A 138 20.35 -10.01 -0.64
N LEU A 139 19.42 -9.23 -1.18
CA LEU A 139 19.35 -8.96 -2.63
C LEU A 139 20.64 -8.32 -3.15
N TYR A 140 21.24 -7.40 -2.40
CA TYR A 140 22.52 -6.80 -2.80
C TYR A 140 23.67 -7.81 -2.85
N GLN A 141 23.69 -8.79 -1.94
CA GLN A 141 24.71 -9.86 -1.95
C GLN A 141 24.62 -10.72 -3.22
N GLN A 142 23.43 -10.89 -3.80
CA GLN A 142 23.24 -11.68 -5.02
C GLN A 142 23.91 -11.06 -6.26
N SER A 143 24.07 -9.74 -6.28
CA SER A 143 24.79 -9.04 -7.35
C SER A 143 26.28 -9.42 -7.37
N SER A 144 26.90 -9.56 -6.20
CA SER A 144 28.29 -10.02 -6.10
C SER A 144 28.45 -11.47 -6.57
N ILE A 145 27.55 -12.36 -6.17
CA ILE A 145 27.60 -13.80 -6.53
C ILE A 145 27.61 -13.98 -8.06
N ILE A 146 26.77 -13.25 -8.79
CA ILE A 146 26.74 -13.41 -10.24
C ILE A 146 27.97 -12.82 -10.93
N VAL A 147 28.54 -11.74 -10.39
CA VAL A 147 29.80 -11.17 -10.90
C VAL A 147 30.92 -12.20 -10.72
N GLU A 148 31.04 -12.79 -9.53
CA GLU A 148 32.02 -13.84 -9.25
C GLU A 148 31.84 -15.06 -10.16
N LEU A 149 30.62 -15.54 -10.37
CA LEU A 149 30.35 -16.66 -11.27
C LEU A 149 30.69 -16.35 -12.73
N ALA A 150 30.49 -15.11 -13.17
CA ALA A 150 30.83 -14.66 -14.51
C ALA A 150 32.34 -14.40 -14.70
N GLU A 151 33.03 -13.92 -13.66
CA GLU A 151 34.43 -13.48 -13.73
C GLU A 151 35.44 -14.52 -13.28
N LYS A 152 35.03 -15.56 -12.53
CA LYS A 152 35.86 -16.70 -12.07
C LYS A 152 36.91 -17.10 -13.12
N SER A 153 38.09 -16.50 -13.09
CA SER A 153 39.17 -16.86 -13.99
C SER A 153 39.73 -18.17 -13.45
N SER A 154 39.60 -19.23 -14.24
CA SER A 154 40.34 -20.45 -13.95
C SER A 154 41.84 -20.22 -14.12
#